data_AF-A0A1J9Q8I4-F1
#
_entry.id   AF-A0A1J9Q8I4-F1
#
_cell.length_a   1.000
_cell.length_b   1.000
_cell.length_c   1.000
_cell.angle_alpha   90.00
_cell.angle_beta   90.00
_cell.angle_gamma   90.00
#
_symmetry.space_group_name_H-M   'P 1'
#
loop_
_entity.id
_entity.type
_entity.pdbx_description
1 polymer ?
#
loop_
_entity_poly.entity_id
_entity_poly.type
_entity_poly.pdbx_seq_one_letter_code
_entity_poly.pdbx_strand_id
1 'polypeptide(L)'
;MAEHQHPPLSYEDSATTTHPHFASSLPLEVVSCLKNSRFLHLATCDNLTPHVSLMSYTYLPSTPFTSHPTIIMTTNAASKKTLNLLSNPRVSLLVHDWVSHRPPTRSTTHHLARDGSPPPAATRSSLASLLLNINTSALSSISTTIIGEARFAETGSEEEKWCKARHLENNTFASDAPDGTSLFAAAREVEAE
;
A
#
# COMPACT_ATOMS: atom_id res chain seq x y z
N MET A 1 -7.31 16.53 39.87
CA MET A 1 -6.64 16.30 38.58
C MET A 1 -6.34 14.83 38.51
N ALA A 2 -7.04 14.08 37.66
CA ALA A 2 -6.80 12.65 37.49
C ALA A 2 -5.74 12.49 36.39
N GLU A 3 -4.52 12.23 36.83
CA GLU A 3 -3.40 11.84 35.97
C GLU A 3 -3.81 10.56 35.23
N HIS A 4 -3.99 10.65 33.92
CA HIS A 4 -4.22 9.47 33.09
C HIS A 4 -2.91 8.67 33.09
N GLN A 5 -2.81 7.69 34.00
CA GLN A 5 -1.73 6.72 33.98
C GLN A 5 -1.77 6.02 32.63
N HIS A 6 -0.80 6.36 31.77
CA HIS A 6 -0.56 5.60 30.55
C HIS A 6 -0.34 4.14 30.96
N PRO A 7 -1.03 3.18 30.32
CA PRO A 7 -0.77 1.78 30.60
C PRO A 7 0.73 1.51 30.40
N PRO A 8 1.37 0.76 31.31
CA PRO A 8 2.79 0.48 31.20
C PRO A 8 3.07 -0.17 29.85
N LEU A 9 4.07 0.33 29.12
CA LEU A 9 4.53 -0.26 27.86
C LEU A 9 5.40 -1.50 28.17
N SER A 10 4.87 -2.44 28.96
CA SER A 10 5.49 -3.73 29.27
C SER A 10 5.38 -4.65 28.06
N TYR A 11 6.49 -5.32 27.69
CA TYR A 11 6.46 -6.32 26.62
C TYR A 11 5.53 -7.50 26.95
N GLU A 12 5.25 -7.73 28.24
CA GLU A 12 4.42 -8.83 28.76
C GLU A 12 2.98 -8.79 28.20
N ASP A 13 2.40 -7.60 28.07
CA ASP A 13 1.06 -7.40 27.48
C ASP A 13 1.04 -7.76 25.98
N SER A 14 2.19 -7.64 25.31
CA SER A 14 2.40 -8.03 23.91
C SER A 14 2.92 -9.47 23.74
N ALA A 15 3.50 -10.06 24.78
CA ALA A 15 4.11 -11.39 24.77
C ALA A 15 3.07 -12.51 24.93
N THR A 16 1.94 -12.20 25.53
CA THR A 16 0.78 -13.09 25.57
C THR A 16 -0.03 -12.88 24.30
N THR A 17 -0.40 -13.94 23.58
CA THR A 17 -1.43 -13.88 22.51
C THR A 17 -2.75 -13.42 23.13
N THR A 18 -2.92 -12.12 23.31
CA THR A 18 -4.11 -11.55 23.94
C THR A 18 -5.19 -11.37 22.88
N HIS A 19 -6.28 -12.12 23.05
CA HIS A 19 -7.55 -12.01 22.32
C HIS A 19 -7.46 -11.77 20.80
N PRO A 20 -6.90 -12.72 20.02
CA PRO A 20 -7.01 -12.65 18.57
C PRO A 20 -8.49 -12.64 18.17
N HIS A 21 -8.92 -11.56 17.52
CA HIS A 21 -10.23 -11.49 16.90
C HIS A 21 -10.17 -12.20 15.55
N PHE A 22 -10.84 -13.34 15.45
CA PHE A 22 -10.96 -14.07 14.19
C PHE A 22 -12.13 -13.48 13.38
N ALA A 23 -11.83 -13.08 12.15
CA ALA A 23 -12.81 -12.64 11.18
C ALA A 23 -12.60 -13.40 9.87
N SER A 24 -13.68 -13.63 9.13
CA SER A 24 -13.63 -14.22 7.78
C SER A 24 -13.36 -13.18 6.69
N SER A 25 -13.29 -11.90 7.04
CA SER A 25 -13.06 -10.79 6.13
C SER A 25 -12.17 -9.72 6.77
N LEU A 26 -11.53 -8.91 5.91
CA LEU A 26 -10.75 -7.77 6.36
C LEU A 26 -11.69 -6.68 6.93
N PRO A 27 -11.31 -6.01 8.04
CA PRO A 27 -12.04 -4.85 8.55
C PRO A 27 -12.19 -3.76 7.48
N LEU A 28 -13.30 -3.01 7.54
CA LEU A 28 -13.64 -2.01 6.53
C LEU A 28 -12.59 -0.90 6.43
N GLU A 29 -11.98 -0.55 7.55
CA GLU A 29 -10.94 0.45 7.65
C GLU A 29 -9.69 -0.02 6.88
N VAL A 30 -9.32 -1.30 7.01
CA VAL A 30 -8.19 -1.90 6.28
C VAL A 30 -8.48 -1.93 4.78
N VAL A 31 -9.71 -2.31 4.39
CA VAL A 31 -10.13 -2.30 2.98
C VAL A 31 -10.12 -0.86 2.41
N SER A 32 -10.55 0.12 3.19
CA SER A 32 -10.50 1.54 2.80
C SER A 32 -9.06 2.00 2.62
N CYS A 33 -8.18 1.65 3.55
CA CYS A 33 -6.74 1.95 3.47
C CYS A 33 -6.12 1.33 2.20
N LEU A 34 -6.39 0.06 1.94
CA LEU A 34 -5.91 -0.66 0.75
C LEU A 34 -6.43 -0.06 -0.57
N LYS A 35 -7.62 0.53 -0.59
CA LYS A 35 -8.18 1.18 -1.80
C LYS A 35 -7.59 2.56 -2.05
N ASN A 36 -7.26 3.29 -0.99
CA ASN A 36 -6.87 4.69 -1.09
C ASN A 36 -5.35 4.89 -1.08
N SER A 37 -4.60 3.98 -0.47
CA SER A 37 -3.14 4.07 -0.41
C SER A 37 -2.50 3.78 -1.77
N ARG A 38 -1.46 4.52 -2.10
CA ARG A 38 -0.72 4.39 -3.36
C ARG A 38 0.32 3.28 -3.32
N PHE A 39 0.94 3.11 -2.16
CA PHE A 39 2.06 2.22 -1.96
C PHE A 39 1.86 1.44 -0.67
N LEU A 40 2.43 0.25 -0.63
CA LEU A 40 2.59 -0.52 0.59
C LEU A 40 4.06 -0.86 0.77
N HIS A 41 4.44 -1.23 1.98
CA HIS A 41 5.78 -1.76 2.26
C HIS A 41 5.70 -3.28 2.27
N LEU A 42 6.50 -3.92 1.43
CA LEU A 42 6.70 -5.35 1.39
C LEU A 42 7.98 -5.69 2.16
N ALA A 43 7.84 -6.42 3.26
CA ALA A 43 8.95 -7.02 4.00
C ALA A 43 9.13 -8.48 3.55
N THR A 44 10.34 -8.82 3.14
CA THR A 44 10.81 -10.17 2.83
C THR A 44 12.02 -10.50 3.72
N CYS A 45 12.39 -11.77 3.82
CA CYS A 45 13.55 -12.20 4.61
C CYS A 45 14.26 -13.37 3.92
N ASP A 46 15.57 -13.26 3.78
CA ASP A 46 16.45 -14.31 3.27
C ASP A 46 17.65 -14.45 4.21
N ASN A 47 18.02 -15.68 4.58
CA ASN A 47 19.11 -15.96 5.54
C ASN A 47 19.06 -15.09 6.81
N LEU A 48 17.88 -14.98 7.42
CA LEU A 48 17.62 -14.15 8.63
C LEU A 48 17.92 -12.65 8.44
N THR A 49 18.11 -12.19 7.20
CA THR A 49 18.34 -10.79 6.87
C THR A 49 17.03 -10.19 6.35
N PRO A 50 16.39 -9.29 7.11
CA PRO A 50 15.16 -8.64 6.68
C PRO A 50 15.43 -7.64 5.55
N HIS A 51 14.46 -7.48 4.66
CA HIS A 51 14.51 -6.54 3.57
C HIS A 51 13.13 -5.92 3.36
N VAL A 52 13.05 -4.58 3.32
CA VAL A 52 11.79 -3.86 3.13
C VAL A 52 11.85 -3.10 1.82
N SER A 53 10.81 -3.21 1.00
CA SER A 53 10.66 -2.50 -0.27
C SER A 53 9.35 -1.74 -0.32
N LEU A 54 9.37 -0.50 -0.81
CA LEU A 54 8.16 0.21 -1.19
C LEU A 54 7.65 -0.34 -2.52
N MET A 55 6.37 -0.74 -2.57
CA MET A 55 5.77 -1.39 -3.72
C MET A 55 4.54 -0.63 -4.21
N SER A 56 4.48 -0.39 -5.52
CA SER A 56 3.20 -0.18 -6.20
C SER A 56 2.40 -1.47 -6.11
N TYR A 57 1.11 -1.34 -5.77
CA TYR A 57 0.23 -2.49 -5.67
C TYR A 57 -1.13 -2.22 -6.30
N THR A 58 -1.93 -3.25 -6.40
CA THR A 58 -3.33 -3.18 -6.80
C THR A 58 -4.12 -4.11 -5.92
N TYR A 59 -5.05 -3.56 -5.15
CA TYR A 59 -5.99 -4.34 -4.35
C TYR A 59 -7.26 -4.58 -5.16
N LEU A 60 -7.67 -5.85 -5.25
CA LEU A 60 -8.94 -6.27 -5.85
C LEU A 60 -9.71 -7.11 -4.83
N PRO A 61 -11.00 -6.84 -4.59
CA PRO A 61 -11.81 -7.63 -3.66
C PRO A 61 -12.05 -9.06 -4.17
N SER A 62 -11.99 -9.28 -5.48
CA SER A 62 -12.04 -10.57 -6.14
C SER A 62 -11.41 -10.49 -7.53
N THR A 63 -11.07 -11.63 -8.11
CA THR A 63 -10.60 -11.76 -9.49
C THR A 63 -11.39 -12.86 -10.21
N PRO A 64 -11.30 -12.97 -11.55
CA PRO A 64 -11.87 -14.11 -12.27
C PRO A 64 -11.31 -15.47 -11.83
N PHE A 65 -10.15 -15.48 -11.16
CA PHE A 65 -9.42 -16.68 -10.75
C PHE A 65 -9.63 -17.02 -9.26
N THR A 66 -10.04 -16.06 -8.43
CA THR A 66 -10.31 -16.27 -7.01
C THR A 66 -11.39 -15.33 -6.48
N SER A 67 -12.27 -15.86 -5.63
CA SER A 67 -13.28 -15.08 -4.90
C SER A 67 -12.69 -14.30 -3.71
N HIS A 68 -11.41 -14.49 -3.39
CA HIS A 68 -10.76 -13.87 -2.24
C HIS A 68 -10.11 -12.53 -2.59
N PRO A 69 -10.03 -11.59 -1.63
CA PRO A 69 -9.29 -10.36 -1.81
C PRO A 69 -7.83 -10.62 -2.19
N THR A 70 -7.36 -9.94 -3.22
CA THR A 70 -6.04 -10.16 -3.82
C THR A 70 -5.26 -8.85 -3.90
N ILE A 71 -4.00 -8.90 -3.45
CA ILE A 71 -3.03 -7.81 -3.62
C ILE A 71 -2.07 -8.23 -4.72
N ILE A 72 -2.08 -7.49 -5.82
CA ILE A 72 -1.20 -7.71 -6.98
C ILE A 72 -0.05 -6.71 -6.90
N MET A 73 1.17 -7.22 -7.07
CA MET A 73 2.40 -6.44 -7.19
C MET A 73 3.18 -6.93 -8.41
N THR A 74 4.00 -6.06 -8.99
CA THR A 74 4.95 -6.45 -10.03
C THR A 74 6.38 -6.16 -9.57
N THR A 75 7.32 -7.01 -9.99
CA THR A 75 8.72 -6.91 -9.58
C THR A 75 9.62 -7.38 -10.71
N ASN A 76 10.85 -6.85 -10.77
CA ASN A 76 11.87 -7.33 -11.70
C ASN A 76 12.42 -8.68 -11.21
N ALA A 77 12.57 -9.65 -12.13
CA ALA A 77 13.13 -10.97 -11.87
C ALA A 77 14.48 -10.93 -11.14
N ALA A 78 15.34 -9.97 -11.47
CA ALA A 78 16.69 -9.84 -10.87
C ALA A 78 16.72 -9.09 -9.53
N SER A 79 15.58 -8.61 -9.03
CA SER A 79 15.57 -7.81 -7.80
C SER A 79 15.74 -8.67 -6.55
N LYS A 80 16.35 -8.09 -5.50
CA LYS A 80 16.53 -8.74 -4.19
C LYS A 80 15.23 -9.29 -3.61
N LYS A 81 14.12 -8.55 -3.74
CA LYS A 81 12.79 -9.02 -3.31
C LYS A 81 12.33 -10.27 -4.06
N THR A 82 12.61 -10.39 -5.35
CA THR A 82 12.26 -11.59 -6.12
C THR A 82 13.07 -12.79 -5.65
N LEU A 83 14.39 -12.62 -5.48
CA LEU A 83 15.27 -13.68 -4.97
C LEU A 83 14.83 -14.13 -3.56
N ASN A 84 14.56 -13.19 -2.66
CA ASN A 84 14.05 -13.50 -1.32
C ASN A 84 12.71 -14.24 -1.36
N LEU A 85 11.80 -13.89 -2.27
CA LEU A 85 10.49 -14.55 -2.40
C LEU A 85 10.61 -15.97 -2.96
N LEU A 86 11.59 -16.22 -3.82
CA LEU A 86 11.88 -17.55 -4.34
C LEU A 86 12.46 -18.47 -3.26
N SER A 87 13.27 -17.94 -2.33
CA SER A 87 13.82 -18.72 -1.22
C SER A 87 12.83 -18.86 -0.05
N ASN A 88 12.05 -17.81 0.22
CA ASN A 88 11.11 -17.74 1.34
C ASN A 88 9.84 -16.95 0.95
N PRO A 89 8.71 -17.63 0.75
CA PRO A 89 7.47 -16.97 0.35
C PRO A 89 6.80 -16.19 1.49
N ARG A 90 7.27 -16.28 2.74
CA ARG A 90 6.67 -15.60 3.88
C ARG A 90 6.98 -14.11 3.86
N VAL A 91 5.94 -13.30 3.93
CA VAL A 91 6.00 -11.85 3.82
C VAL A 91 5.18 -11.14 4.88
N SER A 92 5.53 -9.89 5.11
CA SER A 92 4.73 -8.95 5.88
C SER A 92 4.49 -7.69 5.06
N LEU A 93 3.23 -7.31 4.91
CA LEU A 93 2.82 -6.09 4.21
C LEU A 93 2.43 -5.04 5.23
N LEU A 94 2.95 -3.83 5.11
CA LEU A 94 2.51 -2.68 5.90
C LEU A 94 1.85 -1.68 4.97
N VAL A 95 0.56 -1.41 5.22
CA VAL A 95 -0.22 -0.39 4.52
C VAL A 95 -0.69 0.67 5.51
N HIS A 96 -0.66 1.93 5.09
CA HIS A 96 -1.05 3.05 5.92
C HIS A 96 -1.52 4.25 5.08
N ASP A 97 -2.15 5.24 5.72
CA ASP A 97 -2.81 6.39 5.09
C ASP A 97 -2.03 7.73 5.16
N TRP A 98 -0.94 7.84 5.93
CA TRP A 98 -0.19 9.11 6.12
C TRP A 98 0.65 9.62 4.94
N VAL A 99 1.07 8.78 3.99
CA VAL A 99 2.09 9.17 2.99
C VAL A 99 1.56 9.18 1.55
N SER A 100 0.32 8.77 1.32
CA SER A 100 -0.14 8.52 -0.05
C SER A 100 -1.66 8.50 -0.19
N HIS A 101 -2.29 9.65 0.03
CA HIS A 101 -3.58 9.85 -0.62
C HIS A 101 -3.32 9.92 -2.12
N ARG A 102 -3.98 9.08 -2.92
CA ARG A 102 -4.17 9.43 -4.34
C ARG A 102 -4.70 10.85 -4.37
N PRO A 103 -4.12 11.76 -5.17
CA PRO A 103 -4.74 13.05 -5.40
C PRO A 103 -6.22 12.83 -5.73
N PRO A 104 -7.16 13.60 -5.16
CA PRO A 104 -8.55 13.57 -5.57
C PRO A 104 -8.65 14.20 -6.97
N THR A 105 -8.06 13.57 -7.99
CA THR A 105 -8.15 14.05 -9.37
C THR A 105 -9.38 13.45 -10.01
N ARG A 106 -10.35 14.33 -10.27
CA ARG A 106 -11.28 14.23 -11.40
C ARG A 106 -12.19 13.01 -11.40
N SER A 107 -13.09 12.93 -10.42
CA SER A 107 -14.41 12.33 -10.68
C SER A 107 -15.25 13.31 -11.53
N THR A 108 -14.85 13.52 -12.79
CA THR A 108 -15.79 13.99 -13.81
C THR A 108 -16.43 12.73 -14.40
N THR A 109 -17.74 12.60 -14.22
CA THR A 109 -18.62 11.59 -14.82
C THR A 109 -18.83 10.32 -13.99
N HIS A 110 -19.69 10.41 -12.97
CA HIS A 110 -20.99 9.72 -12.99
C HIS A 110 -21.85 10.16 -11.79
N HIS A 111 -23.10 10.50 -12.09
CA HIS A 111 -24.13 10.91 -11.16
C HIS A 111 -24.37 9.86 -10.06
N LEU A 112 -24.05 10.20 -8.81
CA LEU A 112 -24.86 9.85 -7.65
C LEU A 112 -24.56 10.88 -6.55
N ALA A 113 -25.58 11.64 -6.17
CA ALA A 113 -25.51 12.68 -5.17
C ALA A 113 -24.95 12.12 -3.84
N ARG A 114 -23.78 12.63 -3.42
CA ARG A 114 -23.37 12.60 -2.02
C ARG A 114 -23.56 14.01 -1.47
N ASP A 115 -24.59 14.12 -0.65
CA ASP A 115 -24.85 15.25 0.23
C ASP A 115 -23.68 15.39 1.23
N GLY A 116 -23.21 16.62 1.43
CA GLY A 116 -22.10 16.96 2.32
C GLY A 116 -20.77 17.24 1.62
N SER A 117 -20.55 18.48 1.16
CA SER A 117 -19.21 19.03 0.90
C SER A 117 -19.20 20.54 1.17
N PRO A 118 -18.17 21.11 1.85
CA PRO A 118 -17.99 22.55 1.97
C PRO A 118 -17.49 23.17 0.65
N PRO A 119 -17.63 24.51 0.46
CA PRO A 119 -17.57 25.16 -0.85
C PRO A 119 -16.15 25.31 -1.45
N PRO A 120 -16.05 25.53 -2.79
CA PRO A 120 -14.81 25.43 -3.59
C PRO A 120 -13.87 26.66 -3.51
N ALA A 121 -13.85 27.39 -2.39
CA ALA A 121 -13.12 28.66 -2.28
C ALA A 121 -11.77 28.58 -1.53
N ALA A 122 -11.45 27.46 -0.86
CA ALA A 122 -10.27 27.36 0.01
C ALA A 122 -8.95 27.04 -0.72
N THR A 123 -8.95 26.83 -2.03
CA THR A 123 -7.79 26.32 -2.80
C THR A 123 -6.82 27.40 -3.32
N ARG A 124 -6.88 28.65 -2.84
CA ARG A 124 -6.01 29.75 -3.35
C ARG A 124 -4.88 30.21 -2.43
N SER A 125 -4.73 29.71 -1.20
CA SER A 125 -3.59 30.09 -0.35
C SER A 125 -2.68 28.92 -0.01
N SER A 126 -1.38 29.13 -0.17
CA SER A 126 -0.33 28.15 0.20
C SER A 126 -0.41 27.75 1.67
N LEU A 127 -0.88 28.66 2.54
CA LEU A 127 -1.14 28.40 3.95
C LEU A 127 -2.39 27.54 4.18
N ALA A 128 -3.47 27.72 3.42
CA ALA A 128 -4.63 26.83 3.50
C ALA A 128 -4.27 25.42 3.02
N SER A 129 -3.50 25.29 1.94
CA SER A 129 -2.96 24.00 1.50
C SER A 129 -2.02 23.38 2.53
N LEU A 130 -1.16 24.17 3.18
CA LEU A 130 -0.28 23.69 4.25
C LEU A 130 -1.07 23.23 5.48
N LEU A 131 -2.05 24.01 5.94
CA LEU A 131 -2.90 23.65 7.07
C LEU A 131 -3.78 22.42 6.77
N LEU A 132 -4.26 22.29 5.54
CA LEU A 132 -4.95 21.09 5.09
C LEU A 132 -4.01 19.88 5.13
N ASN A 133 -2.79 20.02 4.58
CA ASN A 133 -1.78 18.95 4.59
C ASN A 133 -1.36 18.57 6.02
N ILE A 134 -1.15 19.54 6.92
CA ILE A 134 -0.81 19.29 8.33
C ILE A 134 -1.94 18.55 9.04
N ASN A 135 -3.19 18.98 8.84
CA ASN A 135 -4.34 18.27 9.40
C ASN A 135 -4.44 16.85 8.83
N THR A 136 -4.16 16.62 7.55
CA THR A 136 -4.16 15.28 6.96
C THR A 136 -3.06 14.39 7.54
N SER A 137 -1.85 14.90 7.77
CA SER A 137 -0.74 14.14 8.39
C SER A 137 -1.01 13.77 9.85
N ALA A 138 -1.69 14.65 10.60
CA ALA A 138 -2.06 14.39 12.00
C ALA A 138 -3.31 13.50 12.14
N LEU A 139 -4.15 13.39 11.11
CA LEU A 139 -5.37 12.58 11.07
C LEU A 139 -5.17 11.18 10.48
N SER A 140 -3.95 10.82 10.06
CA SER A 140 -3.63 9.45 9.67
C SER A 140 -3.89 8.52 10.85
N SER A 141 -4.91 7.68 10.71
CA SER A 141 -5.51 6.94 11.83
C SER A 141 -5.33 5.43 11.68
N ILE A 142 -4.91 4.96 10.50
CA ILE A 142 -4.78 3.52 10.25
C ILE A 142 -3.42 3.14 9.64
N SER A 143 -2.76 2.24 10.36
CA SER A 143 -1.64 1.45 9.88
C SER A 143 -1.96 0.00 10.16
N THR A 144 -1.79 -0.87 9.17
CA THR A 144 -2.12 -2.29 9.30
C THR A 144 -1.02 -3.13 8.69
N THR A 145 -0.58 -4.11 9.48
CA THR A 145 0.35 -5.15 9.06
C THR A 145 -0.42 -6.41 8.70
N ILE A 146 -0.22 -6.91 7.48
CA ILE A 146 -0.81 -8.15 6.98
C ILE A 146 0.33 -9.15 6.76
N ILE A 147 0.32 -10.26 7.49
CA ILE A 147 1.32 -11.31 7.38
C ILE A 147 0.73 -12.45 6.56
N GLY A 148 1.53 -13.04 5.67
CA GLY A 148 1.08 -14.16 4.86
C GLY A 148 2.17 -14.71 3.95
N GLU A 149 1.74 -15.40 2.90
CA GLU A 149 2.63 -15.93 1.87
C GLU A 149 2.33 -15.27 0.52
N ALA A 150 3.39 -14.94 -0.21
CA ALA A 150 3.30 -14.44 -1.57
C ALA A 150 3.66 -15.56 -2.56
N ARG A 151 2.95 -15.59 -3.68
CA ARG A 151 3.23 -16.50 -4.80
C ARG A 151 3.43 -15.72 -6.09
N PHE A 152 4.26 -16.25 -6.97
CA PHE A 152 4.31 -15.80 -8.36
C PHE A 152 3.15 -16.43 -9.13
N ALA A 153 2.54 -15.66 -10.02
CA ALA A 153 1.64 -16.23 -11.02
C ALA A 153 2.46 -17.09 -11.99
N GLU A 154 1.87 -18.18 -12.48
CA GLU A 154 2.54 -19.08 -13.41
C GLU A 154 2.87 -18.34 -14.72
N THR A 155 4.12 -18.45 -15.18
CA THR A 155 4.60 -17.74 -16.37
C THR A 155 3.84 -18.19 -17.62
N GLY A 156 3.29 -17.24 -18.36
CA GLY A 156 2.49 -17.46 -19.57
C GLY A 156 1.00 -17.70 -19.31
N SER A 157 0.59 -17.86 -18.05
CA SER A 157 -0.82 -18.09 -17.69
C SER A 157 -1.72 -16.91 -18.02
N GLU A 158 -3.01 -17.19 -18.14
CA GLU A 158 -4.04 -16.15 -18.27
C GLU A 158 -4.13 -15.28 -17.01
N GLU A 159 -3.93 -15.88 -15.83
CA GLU A 159 -3.88 -15.16 -14.56
C GLU A 159 -2.76 -14.12 -14.55
N GLU A 160 -1.55 -14.50 -14.95
CA GLU A 160 -0.41 -13.58 -15.01
C GLU A 160 -0.71 -12.38 -15.92
N LYS A 161 -1.16 -12.65 -17.15
CA LYS A 161 -1.44 -11.61 -18.16
C LYS A 161 -2.53 -10.66 -17.68
N TRP A 162 -3.62 -11.19 -17.13
CA TRP A 162 -4.73 -10.40 -16.64
C TRP A 162 -4.35 -9.56 -15.42
N CYS A 163 -3.68 -10.16 -14.43
CA CYS A 163 -3.23 -9.46 -13.23
C CYS A 163 -2.23 -8.35 -13.58
N LYS A 164 -1.30 -8.61 -14.50
CA LYS A 164 -0.34 -7.62 -14.99
C LYS A 164 -1.04 -6.45 -15.69
N ALA A 165 -1.99 -6.73 -16.59
CA ALA A 165 -2.76 -5.69 -17.28
C ALA A 165 -3.52 -4.81 -16.29
N ARG A 166 -4.27 -5.41 -15.35
CA ARG A 166 -5.00 -4.68 -14.30
C ARG A 166 -4.09 -3.86 -13.40
N HIS A 167 -2.94 -4.41 -13.04
CA HIS A 167 -1.98 -3.68 -12.22
C HIS A 167 -1.41 -2.46 -12.95
N LEU A 168 -1.11 -2.58 -14.25
CA LEU A 168 -0.61 -1.47 -15.08
C LEU A 168 -1.68 -0.40 -15.32
N GLU A 169 -2.92 -0.79 -15.64
CA GLU A 169 -4.07 0.12 -15.78
C GLU A 169 -4.30 0.93 -14.50
N ASN A 170 -4.14 0.30 -13.34
CA ASN A 170 -4.30 0.99 -12.06
C ASN A 170 -3.08 1.84 -11.68
N ASN A 171 -1.89 1.57 -12.23
CA ASN A 171 -0.64 2.25 -11.90
C ASN A 171 -0.04 3.03 -13.08
N THR A 172 -0.88 3.76 -13.83
CA THR A 172 -0.49 4.54 -15.01
C THR A 172 0.45 5.74 -14.72
N PHE A 173 0.64 6.11 -13.46
CA PHE A 173 1.45 7.28 -13.06
C PHE A 173 2.97 7.15 -13.24
N ALA A 174 3.48 5.98 -13.64
CA ALA A 174 4.89 5.86 -14.01
C ALA A 174 5.25 6.71 -15.26
N SER A 175 4.25 7.12 -16.04
CA SER A 175 4.43 7.92 -17.25
C SER A 175 4.38 9.44 -17.04
N ASP A 176 3.99 9.93 -15.86
CA ASP A 176 3.80 11.37 -15.57
C ASP A 176 4.99 12.02 -14.85
N ALA A 177 6.16 11.38 -14.85
CA ALA A 177 7.40 12.04 -14.44
C ALA A 177 7.93 12.87 -15.64
N PRO A 178 7.91 14.22 -15.59
CA PRO A 178 8.61 15.02 -16.59
C PRO A 178 10.11 14.77 -16.43
N ASP A 179 10.76 14.46 -17.54
CA ASP A 179 12.20 14.21 -17.70
C ASP A 179 12.81 13.04 -16.92
N GLY A 180 12.88 11.89 -17.61
CA GLY A 180 14.10 11.06 -17.67
C GLY A 180 14.52 10.28 -16.43
N THR A 181 13.85 10.45 -15.29
CA THR A 181 14.10 9.68 -14.07
C THR A 181 12.88 8.83 -13.75
N SER A 182 12.78 7.68 -14.39
CA SER A 182 12.08 6.57 -13.73
C SER A 182 12.79 6.38 -12.39
N LEU A 183 12.06 6.59 -11.29
CA LEU A 183 12.52 6.36 -9.91
C LEU A 183 13.07 4.92 -9.70
N PHE A 184 12.86 4.04 -10.69
CA PHE A 184 13.31 2.65 -10.73
C PHE A 184 14.35 2.34 -11.83
N ALA A 185 14.79 3.30 -12.65
CA ALA A 185 15.84 3.12 -13.66
C ALA A 185 17.25 3.54 -13.19
N ALA A 186 17.36 4.37 -12.15
CA ALA A 186 18.63 4.92 -11.66
C ALA A 186 19.61 3.88 -11.07
N ALA A 187 19.22 2.61 -10.94
CA ALA A 187 20.11 1.54 -10.49
C ALA A 187 20.95 0.89 -11.62
N ARG A 188 20.91 1.42 -12.86
CA ARG A 188 21.63 0.82 -14.00
C ARG A 188 22.95 1.50 -14.39
N GLU A 189 23.36 2.60 -13.75
CA GLU A 189 24.53 3.38 -14.21
C GLU A 189 25.73 3.41 -13.26
N VAL A 190 25.83 2.53 -12.24
CA VAL A 190 27.00 2.55 -11.32
C VAL A 190 27.82 1.24 -11.33
N GLU A 191 27.66 0.37 -12.33
CA GLU A 191 28.48 -0.86 -12.42
C GLU A 191 29.00 -1.12 -13.83
N ALA A 192 29.56 -0.07 -14.45
CA ALA A 192 30.39 -0.17 -15.64
C ALA A 192 31.48 0.89 -15.61
N GLU A 193 32.42 0.76 -14.67
CA GLU A 193 33.82 1.19 -14.83
C GLU A 193 34.75 0.22 -14.09
#